data_AF-A0A8J2L663-F1
#
_entry.id   AF-A0A8J2L663-F1
#
_cell.length_a   1.000
_cell.length_b   1.000
_cell.length_c   1.000
_cell.angle_alpha   90.00
_cell.angle_beta   90.00
_cell.angle_gamma   90.00
#
_symmetry.space_group_name_H-M   'P 1'
#
loop_
_entity.id
_entity.type
_entity.pdbx_description
1 polymer ?
#
loop_
_entity_poly.entity_id
_entity_poly.type
_entity_poly.pdbx_seq_one_letter_code
_entity_poly.pdbx_strand_id
1 'polypeptide(L)'
;CAECGWEKLKKYYPSSDGEAYIISTILDPRCKLEFFKNSNWRKEWIDNCKKTINEVWKKNYIGNESALPVVTTNYVVQSESHSIFENMF
;
A
#
# COMPACT_ATOMS: atom_id res chain seq x y z
N CYS A 1 -4.28 -17.71 17.55
CA CYS A 1 -5.45 -17.04 16.96
C CYS A 1 -5.08 -15.61 16.56
N ALA A 2 -5.71 -15.04 15.52
CA ALA A 2 -5.40 -13.69 15.03
C ALA A 2 -5.54 -12.60 16.12
N GLU A 3 -6.49 -12.77 17.04
CA GLU A 3 -6.71 -11.89 18.20
C GLU A 3 -5.46 -11.76 19.09
N CYS A 4 -4.84 -12.88 19.48
CA CYS A 4 -3.64 -12.87 20.31
C CYS A 4 -2.43 -12.24 19.59
N GLY A 5 -2.37 -12.37 18.27
CA GLY A 5 -1.35 -11.72 17.44
C GLY A 5 -1.53 -10.21 17.45
N TRP A 6 -2.78 -9.75 17.34
CA TRP A 6 -3.13 -8.35 17.39
C TRP A 6 -2.82 -7.70 18.76
N GLU A 7 -3.18 -8.36 19.86
CA GLU A 7 -2.91 -7.85 21.21
C GLU A 7 -1.41 -7.68 21.46
N LYS A 8 -0.61 -8.64 21.03
CA LYS A 8 0.85 -8.53 21.07
C LYS A 8 1.35 -7.38 20.21
N LEU A 9 0.81 -7.22 19.01
CA LEU A 9 1.17 -6.14 18.11
C LEU A 9 0.93 -4.78 18.78
N LYS A 10 -0.28 -4.53 19.31
CA LYS A 10 -0.58 -3.29 20.03
C LYS A 10 0.30 -3.07 21.26
N LYS A 11 0.63 -4.15 21.99
CA LYS A 11 1.44 -4.08 23.21
C LYS A 11 2.88 -3.64 22.93
N TYR A 12 3.51 -4.20 21.89
CA TYR A 12 4.92 -3.95 21.60
C TYR A 12 5.13 -2.84 20.56
N TYR A 13 4.13 -2.58 19.73
CA TYR A 13 4.16 -1.57 18.67
C TYR A 13 2.89 -0.71 18.75
N PRO A 14 2.77 0.17 19.75
CA PRO A 14 1.57 1.00 19.93
C PRO A 14 1.30 1.95 18.74
N SER A 15 2.32 2.20 17.90
CA SER A 15 2.21 2.97 16.66
C SER A 15 1.88 2.13 15.41
N SER A 16 1.48 0.86 15.57
CA SER A 16 1.16 -0.03 14.45
C SER A 16 -0.03 0.42 13.59
N ASP A 17 -0.82 1.38 14.09
CA ASP A 17 -1.92 1.98 13.34
C ASP A 17 -1.48 3.23 12.54
N GLY A 18 -0.21 3.62 12.61
CA GLY A 18 0.34 4.77 11.90
C GLY A 18 0.75 4.48 10.45
N GLU A 19 0.78 5.52 9.61
CA GLU A 19 1.07 5.43 8.17
C GLU A 19 2.39 4.72 7.87
N ALA A 20 3.46 5.07 8.60
CA ALA A 20 4.78 4.49 8.40
C ALA A 20 4.79 2.98 8.65
N TYR A 21 4.06 2.50 9.66
CA TYR A 21 3.95 1.07 9.93
C TYR A 21 3.10 0.36 8.88
N ILE A 22 1.95 0.95 8.53
CA ILE A 22 1.05 0.41 7.50
C ILE A 22 1.78 0.26 6.16
N ILE A 23 2.46 1.31 5.68
CA ILE A 23 3.18 1.31 4.41
C ILE A 23 4.34 0.30 4.44
N SER A 24 5.14 0.30 5.51
CA SER A 24 6.29 -0.63 5.62
C SER A 24 5.85 -2.10 5.74
N THR A 25 4.73 -2.36 6.41
CA THR A 25 4.16 -3.69 6.55
C THR A 25 3.55 -4.19 5.24
N ILE A 26 2.96 -3.28 4.47
CA ILE A 26 2.26 -3.56 3.22
C ILE A 26 3.12 -3.07 2.06
N LEU A 27 4.27 -3.73 1.91
CA LEU A 27 5.24 -3.44 0.86
C LEU A 27 4.65 -3.61 -0.55
N ASP A 28 3.93 -4.72 -0.79
CA ASP A 28 3.10 -4.92 -1.99
C ASP A 28 1.66 -5.21 -1.55
N PRO A 29 0.74 -4.25 -1.71
CA PRO A 29 -0.65 -4.41 -1.28
C PRO A 29 -1.39 -5.56 -1.95
N ARG A 30 -1.06 -5.95 -3.18
CA ARG A 30 -1.74 -7.06 -3.88
C ARG A 30 -1.51 -8.39 -3.16
N CYS A 31 -0.29 -8.60 -2.69
CA CYS A 31 0.11 -9.83 -2.00
C CYS A 31 -0.22 -9.76 -0.51
N LYS A 32 0.11 -8.64 0.15
CA LYS A 32 -0.01 -8.51 1.61
C LYS A 32 -1.46 -8.38 2.08
N LEU A 33 -2.32 -7.68 1.35
CA LEU A 33 -3.72 -7.53 1.75
C LEU A 33 -4.48 -8.87 1.64
N GLU A 34 -4.20 -9.67 0.60
CA GLU A 34 -4.76 -11.03 0.47
C GLU A 34 -4.24 -11.96 1.57
N PHE A 35 -2.96 -11.85 1.96
CA PHE A 35 -2.44 -12.59 3.11
C PHE A 35 -3.20 -12.26 4.41
N PHE A 36 -3.46 -10.98 4.69
CA PHE A 36 -4.19 -10.58 5.90
C PHE A 36 -5.63 -11.06 5.90
N LYS A 37 -6.30 -10.99 4.74
CA LYS A 37 -7.65 -11.52 4.54
C LYS A 37 -7.71 -13.02 4.81
N ASN A 38 -6.77 -13.80 4.25
CA ASN A 38 -6.70 -15.25 4.45
C ASN A 38 -6.27 -15.65 5.87
N SER A 39 -5.61 -14.75 6.59
CA SER A 39 -5.15 -14.96 7.97
C SER A 39 -6.18 -14.57 9.04
N ASN A 40 -7.43 -14.28 8.64
CA ASN A 40 -8.51 -13.84 9.53
C ASN A 40 -8.14 -12.59 10.35
N TRP A 41 -7.40 -11.65 9.76
CA TRP A 41 -7.19 -10.34 10.37
C TRP A 41 -8.49 -9.53 10.35
N ARG A 42 -8.60 -8.55 11.26
CA ARG A 42 -9.80 -7.72 11.35
C ARG A 42 -10.00 -6.92 10.07
N LYS A 43 -11.17 -7.09 9.46
CA LYS A 43 -11.54 -6.44 8.21
C LYS A 43 -11.39 -4.91 8.27
N GLU A 44 -11.81 -4.30 9.37
CA GLU A 44 -11.68 -2.85 9.60
C GLU A 44 -10.23 -2.36 9.50
N TRP A 45 -9.27 -3.15 9.99
CA TRP A 45 -7.86 -2.80 9.90
C TRP A 45 -7.34 -2.92 8.47
N ILE A 46 -7.75 -3.95 7.74
CA ILE A 46 -7.39 -4.14 6.32
C ILE A 46 -7.96 -2.98 5.48
N ASP A 47 -9.21 -2.61 5.72
CA ASP A 47 -9.88 -1.50 5.04
C ASP A 47 -9.17 -0.16 5.34
N ASN A 48 -8.78 0.07 6.60
CA ASN A 48 -7.99 1.24 6.98
C ASN A 48 -6.64 1.28 6.27
N CYS A 49 -5.93 0.14 6.22
CA CYS A 49 -4.67 0.03 5.51
C CYS A 49 -4.79 0.37 4.02
N LYS A 50 -5.83 -0.17 3.35
CA LYS A 50 -6.13 0.14 1.95
C LYS A 50 -6.33 1.64 1.75
N LYS A 51 -7.14 2.26 2.60
CA LYS A 51 -7.42 3.70 2.55
C LYS A 51 -6.15 4.53 2.72
N THR A 52 -5.36 4.26 3.77
CA THR A 52 -4.13 5.01 4.06
C THR A 52 -3.13 4.94 2.91
N ILE A 53 -2.89 3.77 2.34
CA ILE A 53 -1.93 3.63 1.23
C ILE A 53 -2.43 4.38 -0.01
N ASN A 54 -3.73 4.31 -0.31
CA ASN A 54 -4.33 5.02 -1.44
C ASN A 54 -4.21 6.54 -1.28
N GLU A 55 -4.47 7.06 -0.07
CA GLU A 55 -4.34 8.48 0.26
C GLU A 55 -2.88 8.96 0.15
N VAL A 56 -1.92 8.18 0.67
CA VAL A 56 -0.49 8.49 0.58
C VAL A 56 -0.01 8.45 -0.87
N TRP A 57 -0.46 7.49 -1.66
CA TRP A 57 -0.17 7.41 -3.09
C TRP A 57 -0.66 8.65 -3.83
N LYS A 58 -1.96 8.97 -3.69
CA LYS A 58 -2.60 10.14 -4.30
C LYS A 58 -1.92 11.44 -3.92
N LYS A 59 -1.59 11.61 -2.64
CA LYS A 59 -0.99 12.82 -2.11
C LYS A 59 0.43 13.06 -2.61
N ASN A 60 1.27 12.03 -2.65
CA ASN A 60 2.71 12.22 -2.83
C ASN A 60 3.21 11.91 -4.25
N TYR A 61 2.44 11.15 -5.05
CA TYR A 61 2.96 10.59 -6.30
C TYR A 61 2.08 10.81 -7.53
N ILE A 62 0.75 10.94 -7.39
CA ILE A 62 -0.14 11.25 -8.54
C ILE A 62 0.05 12.68 -9.07
N GLY A 63 0.58 13.61 -8.26
CA GLY A 63 0.69 15.03 -8.60
C GLY A 63 2.04 15.51 -9.17
N ASN A 64 3.00 14.61 -9.46
CA ASN A 64 4.36 14.99 -9.90
C ASN A 64 4.72 14.44 -11.29
N GLU A 65 3.80 14.53 -12.26
CA GLU A 65 4.14 14.24 -13.68
C GLU A 65 5.25 15.17 -14.23
N SER A 66 5.53 16.29 -13.57
CA SER A 66 6.53 17.29 -13.96
C SER A 66 7.95 17.04 -13.42
N ALA A 67 8.21 15.98 -12.65
CA ALA A 67 9.51 15.73 -12.02
C ALA A 67 10.23 14.46 -12.48
N LEU A 68 9.62 13.62 -13.33
CA LEU A 68 10.33 12.49 -13.92
C LEU A 68 11.26 13.02 -15.02
N PRO A 69 12.59 12.78 -14.97
CA PRO A 69 13.43 13.07 -16.11
C PRO A 69 12.90 12.25 -17.29
N VAL A 70 12.49 12.93 -18.35
CA VAL A 70 12.08 12.29 -19.61
C VAL A 70 13.29 11.51 -20.13
N VAL A 71 13.35 10.23 -19.83
CA VAL A 71 14.31 9.32 -20.46
C VAL A 71 13.76 9.06 -21.85
N THR A 72 14.26 9.80 -22.85
CA THR A 72 13.95 9.56 -24.25
C THR A 72 14.63 8.26 -24.69
N THR A 73 14.02 7.11 -24.37
CA THR A 73 14.32 5.88 -25.09
C THR A 73 13.50 5.92 -26.38
N ASN A 74 14.14 5.81 -27.53
CA ASN A 74 13.49 5.85 -28.85
C ASN A 74 12.67 4.57 -29.16
N TYR A 75 12.08 3.93 -28.16
CA TYR A 75 11.15 2.83 -28.35
C TYR A 75 9.72 3.35 -28.22
N VAL A 76 9.03 3.45 -29.35
CA VAL A 76 7.58 3.68 -29.38
C VAL A 76 6.89 2.41 -28.88
N VAL A 77 6.75 2.29 -27.56
CA VAL A 77 5.79 1.36 -26.98
C VAL A 77 4.48 2.12 -26.85
N GLN A 78 3.57 1.90 -27.80
CA GLN A 78 2.16 2.23 -27.64
C GLN A 78 1.55 1.30 -26.59
N SER A 79 1.82 1.56 -25.32
CA SER A 79 1.02 1.03 -24.23
C SER A 79 0.67 2.21 -23.33
N GLU A 80 -0.62 2.43 -23.12
CA GLU A 80 -1.09 3.36 -22.09
C GLU A 80 -0.38 3.02 -20.78
N SER A 81 0.51 3.92 -20.34
CA SER A 81 1.34 3.71 -19.15
C SER A 81 0.47 3.85 -17.90
N HIS A 82 -0.32 2.82 -17.61
CA HIS A 82 -1.05 2.69 -16.38
C HIS A 82 -0.03 2.40 -15.26
N SER A 83 -0.01 3.28 -14.26
CA SER A 83 0.81 3.08 -13.07
C SER A 83 0.47 1.73 -12.43
N ILE A 84 1.48 0.94 -12.05
CA ILE A 84 1.28 -0.33 -11.34
C ILE A 84 0.47 -0.14 -10.04
N PHE A 85 0.44 1.08 -9.52
CA PHE A 85 -0.33 1.49 -8.35
C PHE A 85 -1.83 1.63 -8.62
N GLU A 86 -2.26 1.82 -9.88
CA GLU A 86 -3.69 1.83 -10.25
C GLU A 86 -4.31 0.43 -10.19
N ASN A 87 -3.51 -0.61 -10.45
CA ASN A 87 -3.92 -2.02 -10.33
C ASN A 87 -3.70 -2.59 -8.92
N MET A 88 -3.44 -1.74 -7.93
CA MET A 88 -3.02 -2.14 -6.59
C MET A 88 -4.19 -2.38 -5.61
N PHE A 89 -5.41 -1.93 -5.96
CA PHE A 89 -6.60 -2.01 -5.11
C PHE A 89 -7.80 -2.66 -5.79
#